data_AF-A0A2D4ID28-F1
#
_entry.id   AF-A0A2D4ID28-F1
#
_cell.length_a   1.000
_cell.length_b   1.000
_cell.length_c   1.000
_cell.angle_alpha   90.00
_cell.angle_beta   90.00
_cell.angle_gamma   90.00
#
_symmetry.space_group_name_H-M   'P 1'
#
loop_
_entity.id
_entity.type
_entity.pdbx_description
1 polymer ?
#
loop_
_entity_poly.entity_id
_entity_poly.type
_entity_poly.pdbx_seq_one_letter_code
_entity_poly.pdbx_strand_id
1 'polypeptide(L)'
;LYICDFHKNFIQSVRNKRKRKTSDDGGDSPEHEIDVPEVDLFQLQVNTLRRYKRHYKLQTRPGLNKAQLAETVSRHFRNIPVNEKETLAYFIYMVKSNKSRLDQKTESSKLE
;
A
#
# COMPACT_ATOMS: atom_id res chain seq x y z
N LEU A 1 60.22 -17.70 7.25
CA LEU A 1 59.16 -18.51 6.60
C LEU A 1 58.08 -17.56 6.11
N TYR A 2 58.05 -17.27 4.80
CA TYR A 2 57.03 -16.42 4.19
C TYR A 2 55.90 -17.31 3.69
N ILE A 3 54.71 -17.16 4.25
CA ILE A 3 53.51 -17.88 3.81
C ILE A 3 52.88 -17.04 2.70
N CYS A 4 52.75 -17.60 1.50
CA CYS A 4 52.12 -16.89 0.39
C CYS A 4 50.64 -16.59 0.68
N ASP A 5 50.09 -15.58 0.03
CA ASP A 5 48.75 -15.06 0.29
C ASP A 5 47.66 -16.13 0.14
N PHE A 6 47.85 -17.08 -0.77
CA PHE A 6 46.93 -18.21 -0.92
C PHE A 6 46.83 -19.05 0.36
N HIS A 7 47.96 -19.45 0.92
CA HIS A 7 47.99 -20.22 2.17
C HIS A 7 47.49 -19.38 3.36
N LYS A 8 47.77 -18.07 3.38
CA LYS A 8 47.23 -17.14 4.38
C LYS A 8 45.70 -17.10 4.33
N ASN A 9 45.11 -17.00 3.15
CA ASN A 9 43.66 -16.93 2.94
C ASN A 9 42.97 -18.26 3.25
N PHE A 10 43.60 -19.38 2.90
CA PHE A 10 43.09 -20.70 3.22
C PHE A 10 43.05 -20.94 4.74
N ILE A 11 44.09 -20.51 5.47
CA ILE A 11 44.13 -20.60 6.94
C ILE A 11 43.08 -19.70 7.60
N GLN A 12 42.82 -18.51 7.03
CA GLN A 12 41.76 -17.61 7.52
C GLN A 12 40.36 -18.19 7.29
N SER A 13 40.09 -18.81 6.13
CA SER A 13 38.77 -19.36 5.81
C SER A 13 38.36 -20.50 6.74
N VAL A 14 39.30 -21.37 7.15
CA VAL A 14 39.06 -22.43 8.15
C VAL A 14 38.93 -21.91 9.59
N ARG A 15 39.57 -20.79 9.92
CA ARG A 15 39.43 -20.12 11.23
C ARG A 15 38.07 -19.45 11.40
N ASN A 16 37.58 -18.78 10.36
CA ASN A 16 36.27 -18.12 10.38
C ASN A 16 35.12 -19.12 10.54
N LYS A 17 35.25 -20.35 10.00
CA LYS A 17 34.29 -21.44 10.23
C LYS A 17 34.20 -21.93 11.68
N ARG A 18 35.23 -21.70 12.51
CA ARG A 18 35.25 -22.12 13.93
C ARG A 18 34.78 -21.04 14.91
N LYS A 19 34.44 -19.83 14.45
CA LYS A 19 33.91 -18.79 15.33
C LYS A 19 32.42 -19.09 15.62
N ARG A 20 32.17 -19.60 16.82
CA ARG A 20 30.84 -19.89 17.36
C ARG A 20 29.95 -18.65 17.37
N LYS A 21 28.74 -18.84 16.84
CA LYS A 21 27.43 -18.25 17.17
C LYS A 21 27.41 -17.28 18.37
N THR A 22 27.12 -16.00 18.12
CA THR A 22 26.53 -15.03 19.06
C THR A 22 25.82 -13.95 18.24
N SER A 23 24.59 -13.58 18.66
CA SER A 23 23.56 -12.71 18.03
C SER A 23 23.11 -13.16 16.63
N ASP A 24 22.01 -13.90 16.47
CA ASP A 24 20.59 -13.45 16.52
C ASP A 24 20.26 -12.45 15.41
N ASP A 25 19.44 -12.95 14.48
CA ASP A 25 18.74 -12.35 13.35
C ASP A 25 19.53 -11.44 12.38
N GLY A 26 19.97 -11.91 11.22
CA GLY A 26 19.06 -12.49 10.22
C GLY A 26 18.67 -11.40 9.24
N GLY A 27 19.63 -11.00 8.40
CA GLY A 27 19.35 -10.12 7.27
C GLY A 27 18.36 -10.81 6.34
N ASP A 28 17.14 -10.27 6.32
CA ASP A 28 16.21 -10.30 5.20
C ASP A 28 15.48 -8.94 5.23
N SER A 29 16.18 -7.87 4.84
CA SER A 29 15.43 -6.73 4.29
C SER A 29 14.89 -7.26 2.98
N PRO A 30 13.56 -7.37 2.79
CA PRO A 30 13.05 -7.88 1.55
C PRO A 30 13.54 -6.94 0.45
N GLU A 31 14.45 -7.43 -0.40
CA GLU A 31 14.89 -6.80 -1.65
C GLU A 31 13.75 -6.77 -2.69
N HIS A 32 12.52 -6.77 -2.21
CA HIS A 32 11.29 -6.51 -2.92
C HIS A 32 10.84 -5.08 -2.58
N GLU A 33 11.67 -4.08 -2.90
CA GLU A 33 11.13 -2.90 -3.58
C GLU A 33 10.62 -3.36 -4.96
N ILE A 34 9.63 -4.25 -4.95
CA ILE A 34 8.75 -4.44 -6.09
C ILE A 34 8.16 -3.05 -6.27
N ASP A 35 8.36 -2.50 -7.46
CA ASP A 35 7.77 -1.27 -7.95
C ASP A 35 6.24 -1.38 -7.81
N VAL A 36 5.72 -1.13 -6.60
CA VAL A 36 4.29 -1.16 -6.32
C VAL A 36 3.76 0.05 -7.07
N PRO A 37 2.97 -0.16 -8.14
CA PRO A 37 2.57 0.94 -8.99
C PRO A 37 1.82 1.98 -8.15
N GLU A 38 2.33 3.21 -8.16
CA GLU A 38 1.69 4.29 -7.42
C GLU A 38 0.37 4.65 -8.11
N VAL A 39 -0.72 4.63 -7.32
CA VAL A 39 -2.03 5.02 -7.82
C VAL A 39 -2.13 6.54 -7.85
N ASP A 40 -2.14 7.12 -9.05
CA ASP A 40 -2.33 8.57 -9.25
C ASP A 40 -3.82 8.96 -9.10
N LEU A 41 -4.19 9.36 -7.88
CA LEU A 41 -5.55 9.82 -7.59
C LEU A 41 -5.86 11.22 -8.13
N PHE A 42 -4.87 11.97 -8.63
CA PHE A 42 -5.12 13.27 -9.26
C PHE A 42 -5.86 13.13 -10.60
N GLN A 43 -5.76 11.97 -11.26
CA GLN A 43 -6.48 11.67 -12.50
C GLN A 43 -7.99 11.57 -12.28
N LEU A 44 -8.45 11.30 -11.05
CA LEU A 44 -9.86 11.22 -10.74
C LEU A 44 -10.56 12.59 -10.84
N GLN A 45 -11.85 12.55 -11.18
CA GLN A 45 -12.71 13.72 -11.16
C GLN A 45 -12.85 14.27 -9.73
N VAL A 46 -12.95 15.60 -9.60
CA VAL A 46 -13.11 16.29 -8.30
C VAL A 46 -14.32 15.74 -7.52
N ASN A 47 -15.39 15.37 -8.22
CA ASN A 47 -16.61 14.83 -7.62
C ASN A 47 -16.37 13.47 -6.96
N THR A 48 -15.57 12.61 -7.58
CA THR A 48 -15.18 11.31 -7.04
C THR A 48 -14.31 11.49 -5.79
N LEU A 49 -13.33 12.40 -5.84
CA LEU A 49 -12.51 12.74 -4.67
C LEU A 49 -13.35 13.29 -3.51
N ARG A 50 -14.32 14.16 -3.80
CA ARG A 50 -15.28 14.68 -2.80
C ARG A 50 -16.18 13.57 -2.24
N ARG A 51 -16.65 12.64 -3.09
CA ARG A 51 -17.46 11.49 -2.68
C ARG A 51 -16.67 10.59 -1.73
N TYR A 52 -15.43 10.29 -2.06
CA TYR A 52 -14.52 9.53 -1.19
C TYR A 52 -14.34 10.23 0.16
N LYS A 53 -13.98 11.53 0.15
CA LYS A 53 -13.81 12.32 1.37
C LYS A 53 -15.05 12.27 2.26
N ARG A 54 -16.25 12.41 1.68
CA ARG A 54 -17.53 12.34 2.41
C ARG A 54 -17.79 10.95 2.99
N HIS A 55 -17.53 9.89 2.22
CA HIS A 55 -17.75 8.51 2.64
C HIS A 55 -16.92 8.14 3.87
N TYR A 56 -15.63 8.48 3.85
CA TYR A 56 -14.70 8.23 4.97
C TYR A 56 -14.66 9.36 6.00
N LYS A 57 -15.51 10.39 5.85
CA LYS A 57 -15.64 11.53 6.76
C LYS A 57 -14.28 12.19 7.09
N LEU A 58 -13.43 12.33 6.07
CA LEU A 58 -12.09 12.89 6.26
C LEU A 58 -12.17 14.36 6.67
N GLN A 59 -11.56 14.70 7.80
CA GLN A 59 -11.51 16.07 8.29
C GLN A 59 -10.52 16.90 7.47
N THR A 60 -10.98 18.04 6.95
CA THR A 60 -10.11 19.01 6.26
C THR A 60 -10.60 20.43 6.48
N ARG A 61 -9.72 21.40 6.22
CA ARG A 61 -10.11 22.80 6.10
C ARG A 61 -11.03 23.02 4.88
N PRO A 62 -11.92 24.03 4.89
CA PRO A 62 -12.71 24.41 3.73
C PRO A 62 -11.83 24.98 2.61
N GLY A 63 -12.33 24.99 1.38
CA GLY A 63 -11.66 25.66 0.25
C GLY A 63 -10.51 24.87 -0.41
N LEU A 64 -10.36 23.56 -0.16
CA LEU A 64 -9.31 22.77 -0.80
C LEU A 64 -9.45 22.74 -2.32
N ASN A 65 -8.32 22.95 -3.01
CA ASN A 65 -8.21 22.75 -4.45
C ASN A 65 -8.09 21.25 -4.81
N LYS A 66 -8.08 20.92 -6.11
CA LYS A 66 -8.03 19.52 -6.58
C LYS A 66 -6.78 18.78 -6.10
N ALA A 67 -5.61 19.41 -6.19
CA ALA A 67 -4.34 18.81 -5.82
C ALA A 67 -4.31 18.46 -4.32
N GLN A 68 -4.68 19.42 -3.47
CA GLN A 68 -4.76 19.23 -2.02
C GLN A 68 -5.78 18.15 -1.64
N LEU A 69 -6.91 18.09 -2.35
CA LEU A 69 -7.91 17.06 -2.12
C LEU A 69 -7.39 15.67 -2.52
N ALA A 70 -6.72 15.55 -3.66
CA ALA A 70 -6.11 14.30 -4.12
C ALA A 70 -5.02 13.81 -3.15
N GLU A 71 -4.17 14.71 -2.65
CA GLU A 71 -3.14 14.37 -1.66
C GLU A 71 -3.75 13.86 -0.34
N THR A 72 -4.78 14.56 0.16
CA THR A 72 -5.52 14.15 1.37
C THR A 72 -6.10 12.74 1.20
N VAL A 73 -6.74 12.48 0.06
CA VAL A 73 -7.33 11.17 -0.25
C VAL A 73 -6.24 10.11 -0.38
N SER A 74 -5.12 10.40 -1.05
CA SER A 74 -4.00 9.47 -1.25
C SER A 74 -3.41 9.01 0.08
N ARG A 75 -3.19 9.96 1.00
CA ARG A 75 -2.70 9.66 2.36
C ARG A 75 -3.62 8.72 3.11
N HIS A 76 -4.94 8.93 3.01
CA HIS A 76 -5.91 8.04 3.65
C HIS A 76 -5.97 6.67 2.95
N PHE A 77 -6.00 6.65 1.61
CA PHE A 77 -6.11 5.43 0.81
C PHE A 77 -5.00 4.42 1.12
N ARG A 78 -3.75 4.87 1.28
CA ARG A 78 -2.60 4.02 1.64
C ARG A 78 -2.73 3.36 3.02
N ASN A 79 -3.56 3.90 3.91
CA ASN A 79 -3.71 3.44 5.29
C ASN A 79 -5.08 2.78 5.55
N ILE A 80 -5.89 2.53 4.51
CA ILE A 80 -7.17 1.87 4.69
C ILE A 80 -6.95 0.41 5.12
N PRO A 81 -7.59 -0.05 6.21
CA PRO A 81 -7.61 -1.47 6.53
C PRO A 81 -8.48 -2.21 5.51
N VAL A 82 -7.95 -3.31 4.96
CA VAL A 82 -8.64 -4.13 3.96
C VAL A 82 -8.86 -5.54 4.51
N ASN A 83 -10.11 -5.97 4.58
CA ASN A 83 -10.44 -7.39 4.75
C ASN A 83 -10.50 -8.04 3.36
N GLU A 84 -9.45 -8.76 2.99
CA GLU A 84 -9.26 -9.29 1.64
C GLU A 84 -10.43 -10.17 1.18
N LYS A 85 -10.86 -11.12 2.02
CA LYS A 85 -11.93 -12.06 1.70
C LYS A 85 -13.24 -11.35 1.37
N GLU A 86 -13.65 -10.40 2.22
CA GLU A 86 -14.89 -9.65 2.01
C GLU A 86 -14.77 -8.71 0.81
N THR A 87 -13.64 -8.02 0.67
CA THR A 87 -13.40 -7.07 -0.41
C THR A 87 -13.49 -7.75 -1.77
N LEU A 88 -12.85 -8.91 -1.93
CA LEU A 88 -12.92 -9.68 -3.17
C LEU A 88 -14.34 -10.21 -3.43
N ALA A 89 -15.02 -10.73 -2.41
CA ALA A 89 -16.39 -11.22 -2.54
C ALA A 89 -17.35 -10.10 -3.00
N TYR A 90 -17.28 -8.92 -2.37
CA TYR A 90 -18.10 -7.77 -2.76
C TYR A 90 -17.76 -7.27 -4.16
N PHE A 91 -16.48 -7.19 -4.52
CA PHE A 91 -16.06 -6.76 -5.85
C PHE A 91 -16.62 -7.70 -6.93
N ILE A 92 -16.41 -9.01 -6.79
CA ILE A 92 -16.92 -10.01 -7.75
C ILE A 92 -18.45 -9.94 -7.84
N TYR A 93 -19.14 -9.84 -6.70
CA TYR A 93 -20.60 -9.73 -6.69
C TYR A 93 -21.09 -8.48 -7.42
N MET A 94 -20.51 -7.31 -7.13
CA MET A 94 -20.89 -6.03 -7.75
C MET A 94 -20.66 -6.04 -9.27
N VAL A 95 -19.53 -6.58 -9.72
CA VAL A 95 -19.21 -6.70 -11.14
C VAL A 95 -20.16 -7.67 -11.85
N LYS A 96 -20.39 -8.86 -11.27
CA LYS A 96 -21.26 -9.88 -11.89
C LYS A 96 -22.74 -9.51 -11.91
N SER A 97 -23.18 -8.68 -10.97
CA SER A 97 -24.58 -8.26 -10.87
C SER A 97 -24.87 -6.91 -11.53
N ASN A 98 -23.86 -6.24 -12.10
CA ASN A 98 -23.92 -4.87 -12.63
C ASN A 98 -24.53 -3.86 -11.63
N LYS A 99 -24.47 -4.14 -10.33
CA LYS A 99 -25.02 -3.28 -9.28
C LYS A 99 -24.01 -2.22 -8.86
N SER A 100 -23.78 -1.25 -9.74
CA SER A 100 -23.08 -0.03 -9.32
C SER A 100 -24.03 0.81 -8.46
N ARG A 101 -23.79 0.87 -7.14
CA ARG A 101 -24.51 1.78 -6.22
C ARG A 101 -24.37 3.27 -6.62
N LEU A 102 -23.50 3.59 -7.57
CA LEU A 102 -23.29 4.94 -8.07
C LEU A 102 -24.42 5.44 -8.99
N ASP A 103 -25.24 4.52 -9.54
CA ASP A 103 -26.36 4.84 -10.44
C ASP A 103 -27.74 4.88 -9.77
N GLN A 104 -27.81 4.65 -8.45
CA GLN A 104 -29.03 4.98 -7.71
C GLN A 104 -29.17 6.50 -7.68
N LYS A 105 -29.87 7.05 -8.68
CA LYS A 105 -30.54 8.36 -8.57
C LYS A 105 -31.15 8.41 -7.18
N THR A 106 -30.78 9.41 -6.41
CA THR A 106 -31.45 9.81 -5.17
C THR A 106 -32.95 9.76 -5.39
N GLU A 107 -33.60 8.71 -4.90
CA GLU A 107 -35.05 8.68 -4.74
C GLU A 107 -35.37 9.56 -3.53
N SER A 108 -35.17 10.87 -3.73
CA SER A 108 -35.83 11.91 -2.96
C SER A 108 -37.14 12.21 -3.67
N SER A 109 -38.03 11.23 -3.70
CA SER A 109 -39.42 11.41 -4.11
C SER A 109 -40.23 11.56 -2.84
N LYS A 110 -40.57 12.82 -2.54
CA LYS A 110 -41.71 13.29 -1.75
C LYS A 110 -42.55 12.18 -1.11
N LEU A 111 -42.56 12.13 0.22
CA LEU A 111 -43.84 11.99 0.91
C LEU A 111 -44.22 13.38 1.41
N GLU A 112 -45.37 13.83 0.94
CA GLU A 112 -46.13 14.98 1.45
C GLU A 112 -46.52 14.80 2.92
#